data_AF-A0A4D4LJX9-F1
#
_entry.id   AF-A0A4D4LJX9-F1
#
_cell.length_a   1.000
_cell.length_b   1.000
_cell.length_c   1.000
_cell.angle_alpha   90.00
_cell.angle_beta   90.00
_cell.angle_gamma   90.00
#
_symmetry.space_group_name_H-M   'P 1'
#
loop_
_entity.id
_entity.type
_entity.pdbx_description
1 polymer ?
#
loop_
_entity_poly.entity_id
_entity_poly.type
_entity_poly.pdbx_seq_one_letter_code
_entity_poly.pdbx_strand_id
1 'polypeptide(L)'
;MQIKVDGQLAGIAAPFPTVWTGGWSNPFLWYVIPGPRAFDVKPIEYDLTPFAGLLNDGRPHRVDVSVVGVPEGQAGWSAPVNVLVWQDTKSTRVTGALTAHKAADLANSTTYTPGSEHRLDTEGGHRLTVAGYVNTSHGRVTTTVSRTLATTSAHRWTDGENMDGLQAVWNDDESVTADGRGPDRTTRIRRTYTMDGTTTLGPDDRLRSALTLGDRATAVESRGGRRTAWSRLDDTYTGDATYTANVPRDQRHAVATTSERYRLSGSAGCYDRNLVTVQGVLTRDRSDC
;
A
#
# COMPACT_ATOMS: atom_id res chain seq x y z
N MET A 1 -7.94 1.00 -4.28
CA MET A 1 -7.72 1.18 -5.73
C MET A 1 -8.41 0.08 -6.50
N GLN A 2 -9.00 0.40 -7.64
CA GLN A 2 -9.70 -0.51 -8.53
C GLN A 2 -9.24 -0.32 -9.97
N ILE A 3 -9.13 -1.43 -10.71
CA ILE A 3 -8.89 -1.44 -12.16
C ILE A 3 -10.08 -2.11 -12.85
N LYS A 4 -10.57 -1.53 -13.95
CA LYS A 4 -11.51 -2.17 -14.87
C LYS A 4 -10.91 -2.27 -16.27
N VAL A 5 -11.21 -3.37 -16.96
CA VAL A 5 -10.94 -3.58 -18.38
C VAL A 5 -12.27 -3.65 -19.09
N ASP A 6 -12.52 -2.73 -20.02
CA ASP A 6 -13.78 -2.60 -20.77
C ASP A 6 -15.02 -2.62 -19.87
N GLY A 7 -14.94 -1.92 -18.73
CA GLY A 7 -16.00 -1.83 -17.73
C GLY A 7 -16.07 -2.99 -16.73
N GLN A 8 -15.36 -4.10 -16.99
CA GLN A 8 -15.32 -5.25 -16.08
C GLN A 8 -14.21 -5.13 -15.04
N LEU A 9 -14.53 -5.35 -13.77
CA LEU A 9 -13.55 -5.32 -12.67
C LEU A 9 -12.43 -6.33 -12.89
N ALA A 10 -11.19 -5.84 -12.97
CA ALA A 10 -10.01 -6.62 -13.31
C ALA A 10 -8.98 -6.70 -12.17
N GLY A 11 -8.92 -5.69 -11.29
CA GLY A 11 -7.96 -5.66 -10.17
C GLY A 11 -8.40 -4.78 -9.01
N ILE A 12 -7.97 -5.12 -7.79
CA ILE A 12 -8.27 -4.41 -6.54
C ILE A 12 -7.04 -4.39 -5.63
N ALA A 13 -6.69 -3.26 -4.98
CA ALA A 13 -5.57 -3.20 -4.02
C ALA A 13 -5.78 -2.16 -2.92
N ALA A 14 -5.10 -2.37 -1.80
CA ALA A 14 -4.88 -1.35 -0.79
C ALA A 14 -3.65 -0.48 -1.13
N PRO A 15 -3.77 0.86 -1.08
CA PRO A 15 -2.60 1.74 -1.13
C PRO A 15 -1.84 1.72 0.21
N PHE A 16 -0.53 1.97 0.16
CA PHE A 16 0.23 2.31 1.37
C PHE A 16 -0.17 3.72 1.84
N PRO A 17 -0.38 3.97 3.15
CA PRO A 17 -0.73 5.29 3.68
C PRO A 17 0.49 6.23 3.70
N THR A 18 0.92 6.67 2.52
CA THR A 18 2.11 7.52 2.37
C THR A 18 1.94 8.83 3.12
N VAL A 19 2.87 9.11 4.04
CA VAL A 19 3.04 10.43 4.66
C VAL A 19 4.32 11.04 4.08
N TRP A 20 4.17 12.12 3.32
CA TRP A 20 5.32 12.83 2.74
C TRP A 20 6.12 13.56 3.81
N THR A 21 7.43 13.74 3.57
CA THR A 21 8.29 14.53 4.46
C THR A 21 7.74 15.95 4.58
N GLY A 22 7.45 16.38 5.81
CA GLY A 22 6.76 17.64 6.12
C GLY A 22 5.28 17.47 6.47
N GLY A 23 4.70 16.28 6.22
CA GLY A 23 3.32 15.94 6.54
C GLY A 23 3.05 15.69 8.02
N TRP A 24 1.81 15.30 8.34
CA TRP A 24 1.33 15.06 9.70
C TRP A 24 1.54 16.27 10.66
N SER A 25 1.31 17.46 10.10
CA SER A 25 1.32 18.77 10.78
C SER A 25 2.62 19.15 11.51
N ASN A 26 3.69 18.37 11.40
CA ASN A 26 4.94 18.63 12.10
C ASN A 26 6.16 18.25 11.24
N PRO A 27 6.85 19.26 10.65
CA PRO A 27 7.97 18.99 9.76
C PRO A 27 9.19 18.39 10.46
N PHE A 28 9.29 18.53 11.79
CA PHE A 28 10.45 18.08 12.57
C PHE A 28 10.49 16.56 12.77
N LEU A 29 9.40 15.85 12.45
CA LEU A 29 9.40 14.38 12.33
C LEU A 29 10.37 13.90 11.24
N TRP A 30 10.65 14.71 10.21
CA TRP A 30 11.21 14.20 8.95
C TRP A 30 12.62 14.67 8.63
N TYR A 31 13.31 15.33 9.55
CA TYR A 31 14.55 16.06 9.27
C TYR A 31 15.74 15.14 8.95
N VAL A 32 15.78 13.93 9.52
CA VAL A 32 16.90 13.00 9.36
C VAL A 32 16.43 11.64 8.86
N ILE A 33 15.35 11.11 9.43
CA ILE A 33 14.75 9.84 9.06
C ILE A 33 13.42 10.15 8.35
N PRO A 34 13.28 9.85 7.05
CA PRO A 34 12.00 9.92 6.37
C PRO A 34 11.11 8.71 6.77
N GLY A 35 9.79 8.82 6.61
CA GLY A 35 8.91 7.68 6.80
C GLY A 35 9.06 6.61 5.70
N PRO A 36 8.47 5.41 5.88
CA PRO A 36 8.59 4.31 4.94
C PRO A 36 8.10 4.72 3.55
N ARG A 37 8.81 4.26 2.52
CA ARG A 37 8.53 4.55 1.09
C ARG A 37 8.54 6.03 0.68
N ALA A 38 8.92 6.98 1.54
CA ALA A 38 8.88 8.41 1.19
C ALA A 38 9.85 8.79 0.04
N PHE A 39 10.97 8.09 -0.11
CA PHE A 39 11.91 8.28 -1.22
C PHE A 39 11.85 7.21 -2.32
N ASP A 40 11.16 6.09 -2.06
CA ASP A 40 10.97 4.98 -2.99
C ASP A 40 9.52 4.52 -2.91
N VAL A 41 8.66 5.29 -3.59
CA VAL A 41 7.23 5.00 -3.65
C VAL A 41 7.02 3.76 -4.50
N LYS A 42 6.60 2.68 -3.85
CA LYS A 42 6.28 1.43 -4.55
C LYS A 42 4.98 1.58 -5.35
N PRO A 43 4.97 1.22 -6.64
CA PRO A 43 3.75 1.20 -7.41
C PRO A 43 2.79 0.16 -6.84
N ILE A 44 1.50 0.40 -7.07
CA ILE A 44 0.48 -0.62 -6.83
C ILE A 44 0.41 -1.48 -8.09
N GLU A 45 0.85 -2.73 -7.97
CA GLU A 45 0.91 -3.68 -9.08
C GLU A 45 -0.31 -4.59 -9.14
N TYR A 46 -0.64 -4.99 -10.37
CA TYR A 46 -1.77 -5.86 -10.70
C TYR A 46 -1.44 -6.70 -11.93
N ASP A 47 -1.72 -7.99 -11.84
CA ASP A 47 -1.55 -8.89 -12.98
C ASP A 47 -2.83 -8.95 -13.83
N LEU A 48 -2.79 -8.34 -15.01
CA LEU A 48 -3.88 -8.36 -15.99
C LEU A 48 -3.78 -9.52 -17.00
N THR A 49 -2.83 -10.45 -16.81
CA THR A 49 -2.64 -11.61 -17.70
C THR A 49 -3.91 -12.43 -17.95
N PRO A 50 -4.85 -12.62 -16.99
CA PRO A 50 -6.14 -13.26 -17.28
C PRO A 50 -6.92 -12.60 -18.44
N PHE A 51 -6.76 -11.29 -18.66
CA PHE A 51 -7.40 -10.53 -19.74
C PHE A 51 -6.55 -10.41 -21.01
N ALA A 52 -5.28 -10.81 -20.99
CA ALA A 52 -4.33 -10.51 -22.06
C ALA A 52 -4.76 -11.04 -23.44
N GLY A 53 -5.45 -12.19 -23.48
CA GLY A 53 -6.00 -12.72 -24.73
C GLY A 53 -7.18 -11.94 -25.30
N LEU A 54 -7.92 -11.20 -24.46
CA LEU A 54 -9.00 -10.30 -24.86
C LEU A 54 -8.46 -8.95 -25.32
N LEU A 55 -7.42 -8.44 -24.64
CA LEU A 55 -6.76 -7.16 -24.94
C LEU A 55 -5.94 -7.18 -26.23
N ASN A 56 -5.68 -8.36 -26.80
CA ASN A 56 -4.89 -8.52 -28.02
C ASN A 56 -5.76 -8.88 -29.23
N ASP A 57 -6.94 -8.25 -29.33
CA ASP A 57 -7.90 -8.57 -30.38
C ASP A 57 -7.83 -7.68 -31.64
N GLY A 58 -7.01 -6.62 -31.58
CA GLY A 58 -6.83 -5.62 -32.62
C GLY A 58 -7.79 -4.43 -32.53
N ARG A 59 -8.63 -4.35 -31.50
CA ARG A 59 -9.58 -3.26 -31.26
C ARG A 59 -9.08 -2.34 -30.14
N PRO A 60 -9.63 -1.11 -30.06
CA PRO A 60 -9.42 -0.25 -28.90
C PRO A 60 -10.04 -0.89 -27.65
N HIS A 61 -9.28 -0.85 -26.54
CA HIS A 61 -9.74 -1.26 -25.21
C HIS A 61 -9.60 -0.11 -24.22
N ARG A 62 -10.43 -0.12 -23.18
CA ARG A 62 -10.40 0.87 -22.09
C ARG A 62 -9.90 0.21 -20.81
N VAL A 63 -8.84 0.77 -20.23
CA VAL A 63 -8.36 0.40 -18.89
C VAL A 63 -8.63 1.58 -17.97
N ASP A 64 -9.56 1.39 -17.04
CA ASP A 64 -9.95 2.40 -16.06
C ASP A 64 -9.28 2.13 -14.72
N VAL A 65 -8.68 3.17 -14.12
CA VAL A 65 -8.11 3.11 -12.77
C VAL A 65 -8.83 4.12 -11.90
N SER A 66 -9.33 3.69 -10.75
CA SER A 66 -10.08 4.55 -9.83
C SER A 66 -9.83 4.25 -8.36
N VAL A 67 -10.15 5.22 -7.51
CA VAL A 67 -10.19 5.08 -6.06
C VAL A 67 -11.65 4.89 -5.65
N VAL A 68 -11.95 3.74 -5.05
CA VAL A 68 -13.30 3.45 -4.56
C VAL A 68 -13.65 4.43 -3.44
N GLY A 69 -14.86 4.99 -3.48
CA GLY A 69 -15.33 5.97 -2.49
C GLY A 69 -14.96 7.42 -2.82
N VAL A 70 -14.20 7.68 -3.88
CA VAL A 70 -13.85 9.04 -4.32
C VAL A 70 -14.57 9.35 -5.63
N PRO A 71 -15.49 10.34 -5.67
CA PRO A 71 -16.12 10.79 -6.91
C PRO A 71 -15.09 11.23 -7.96
N GLU A 72 -15.40 11.02 -9.24
CA GLU A 72 -14.53 11.45 -10.33
C GLU A 72 -14.31 12.98 -10.30
N GLY A 73 -13.08 13.43 -10.55
CA GLY A 73 -12.70 14.84 -10.53
C GLY A 73 -12.42 15.43 -9.14
N GLN A 74 -12.61 14.67 -8.06
CA GLN A 74 -12.17 15.08 -6.73
C GLN A 74 -10.64 15.16 -6.66
N ALA A 75 -10.14 16.25 -6.06
CA ALA A 75 -8.73 16.41 -5.75
C ALA A 75 -8.30 15.45 -4.63
N GLY A 76 -6.98 15.28 -4.45
CA GLY A 76 -6.42 14.49 -3.35
C GLY A 76 -5.88 13.11 -3.75
N TRP A 77 -6.12 12.67 -4.99
CA TRP A 77 -5.51 11.47 -5.55
C TRP A 77 -4.82 11.76 -6.88
N SER A 78 -3.57 11.29 -7.00
CA SER A 78 -2.85 11.20 -8.27
C SER A 78 -2.57 9.73 -8.53
N ALA A 79 -3.05 9.21 -9.67
CA ALA A 79 -2.91 7.81 -10.04
C ALA A 79 -2.29 7.70 -11.44
N PRO A 80 -1.02 8.09 -11.63
CA PRO A 80 -0.32 7.85 -12.90
C PRO A 80 -0.28 6.33 -13.16
N VAL A 81 -0.62 5.93 -14.38
CA VAL A 81 -0.74 4.53 -14.77
C VAL A 81 0.35 4.17 -15.78
N ASN A 82 1.04 3.06 -15.52
CA ASN A 82 1.93 2.43 -16.47
C ASN A 82 1.41 1.03 -16.80
N VAL A 83 1.39 0.67 -18.08
CA VAL A 83 1.01 -0.67 -18.54
C VAL A 83 2.26 -1.38 -19.06
N LEU A 84 2.57 -2.53 -18.48
CA LEU A 84 3.70 -3.37 -18.84
C LEU A 84 3.18 -4.57 -19.65
N VAL A 85 3.80 -4.83 -20.81
CA VAL A 85 3.39 -5.90 -21.72
C VAL A 85 4.60 -6.73 -22.10
N TRP A 86 4.45 -8.05 -22.08
CA TRP A 86 5.42 -9.00 -22.62
C TRP A 86 4.94 -9.54 -23.97
N GLN A 87 5.85 -9.56 -24.94
CA GLN A 87 5.57 -10.05 -26.29
C GLN A 87 5.98 -11.52 -26.45
N ASP A 88 5.12 -12.29 -27.10
CA ASP A 88 5.48 -13.61 -27.60
C ASP A 88 6.21 -13.46 -28.94
N THR A 89 7.54 -13.56 -28.91
CA THR A 89 8.40 -13.34 -30.09
C THR A 89 8.13 -14.30 -31.27
N LYS A 90 7.43 -15.42 -31.05
CA LYS A 90 7.10 -16.40 -32.09
C LYS A 90 5.63 -16.40 -32.47
N SER A 91 4.85 -15.44 -31.98
CA SER A 91 3.46 -15.26 -32.39
C SER A 91 3.18 -13.81 -32.76
N THR A 92 2.53 -13.59 -33.90
CA THR A 92 2.07 -12.26 -34.30
C THR A 92 0.87 -11.79 -33.48
N ARG A 93 0.14 -12.72 -32.85
CA ARG A 93 -1.01 -12.46 -31.99
C ARG A 93 -1.20 -13.58 -30.98
N VAL A 94 -1.45 -13.24 -29.73
CA VAL A 94 -1.90 -14.21 -28.73
C VAL A 94 -3.42 -14.13 -28.58
N THR A 95 -4.07 -15.27 -28.42
CA THR A 95 -5.53 -15.37 -28.21
C THR A 95 -5.82 -15.90 -26.82
N GLY A 96 -7.03 -15.70 -26.31
CA GLY A 96 -7.37 -16.21 -25.00
C GLY A 96 -8.80 -15.90 -24.61
N ALA A 97 -9.15 -16.29 -23.40
CA ALA A 97 -10.45 -16.01 -22.82
C ALA A 97 -10.38 -16.00 -21.30
N LEU A 98 -11.30 -15.25 -20.67
CA LEU A 98 -11.58 -15.40 -19.25
C LEU A 98 -12.32 -16.71 -19.00
N THR A 99 -11.96 -17.38 -17.92
CA THR A 99 -12.57 -18.65 -17.47
C THR A 99 -13.24 -18.51 -16.11
N ALA A 100 -12.88 -17.49 -15.32
CA ALA A 100 -13.59 -17.17 -14.09
C ALA A 100 -13.52 -15.66 -13.80
N HIS A 101 -14.62 -15.14 -13.28
CA HIS A 101 -14.70 -13.81 -12.69
C HIS A 101 -15.60 -13.90 -11.47
N LYS A 102 -15.03 -13.70 -10.29
CA LYS A 102 -15.72 -13.79 -8.99
C LYS A 102 -15.36 -12.57 -8.17
N ALA A 103 -16.26 -11.60 -8.11
CA ALA A 103 -16.15 -10.45 -7.22
C ALA A 103 -17.15 -10.61 -6.07
N ALA A 104 -16.69 -10.45 -4.83
CA ALA A 104 -17.58 -10.27 -3.69
C ALA A 104 -18.10 -8.84 -3.66
N ASP A 105 -19.21 -8.60 -2.97
CA ASP A 105 -19.68 -7.23 -2.74
C ASP A 105 -18.62 -6.41 -2.00
N LEU A 106 -18.61 -5.11 -2.28
CA LEU A 106 -17.76 -4.16 -1.57
C LEU A 106 -18.32 -3.97 -0.15
N ALA A 107 -17.54 -4.36 0.86
CA ALA A 107 -17.78 -3.94 2.22
C ALA A 107 -17.28 -2.51 2.39
N ASN A 108 -18.16 -1.62 2.82
CA ASN A 108 -17.87 -0.22 3.11
C ASN A 108 -18.84 0.25 4.19
N SER A 109 -18.37 0.42 5.41
CA SER A 109 -19.16 0.90 6.54
C SER A 109 -18.49 2.12 7.17
N THR A 110 -19.31 3.00 7.71
CA THR A 110 -18.85 4.19 8.42
C THR A 110 -19.78 4.45 9.60
N THR A 111 -19.20 4.63 10.78
CA THR A 111 -19.94 4.91 12.01
C THR A 111 -19.39 6.17 12.64
N TYR A 112 -20.24 7.19 12.76
CA TYR A 112 -19.90 8.44 13.43
C TYR A 112 -20.45 8.45 14.86
N THR A 113 -19.60 8.78 15.82
CA THR A 113 -19.94 8.92 17.23
C THR A 113 -19.58 10.34 17.69
N PRO A 114 -20.57 11.22 17.95
CA PRO A 114 -20.30 12.56 18.46
C PRO A 114 -19.91 12.52 19.94
N GLY A 115 -19.12 13.49 20.40
CA GLY A 115 -18.72 13.60 21.80
C GLY A 115 -17.87 14.84 22.06
N SER A 116 -17.27 14.93 23.26
CA SER A 116 -16.18 15.90 23.50
C SER A 116 -14.94 15.58 22.65
N GLU A 117 -14.75 14.29 22.37
CA GLU A 117 -13.96 13.77 21.28
C GLU A 117 -14.92 13.11 20.30
N HIS A 118 -14.98 13.63 19.07
CA HIS A 118 -15.71 13.02 17.97
C HIS A 118 -14.91 11.84 17.43
N ARG A 119 -15.62 10.83 16.92
CA ARG A 119 -15.01 9.61 16.36
C ARG A 119 -15.70 9.18 15.08
N LEU A 120 -14.91 8.79 14.09
CA LEU A 120 -15.35 8.19 12.84
C LEU A 120 -14.63 6.86 12.64
N ASP A 121 -15.37 5.76 12.79
CA ASP A 121 -14.89 4.42 12.48
C ASP A 121 -15.25 4.06 11.04
N THR A 122 -14.29 3.54 10.28
CA THR A 122 -14.54 3.01 8.93
C THR A 122 -14.05 1.58 8.79
N GLU A 123 -14.83 0.77 8.09
CA GLU A 123 -14.40 -0.57 7.68
C GLU A 123 -14.57 -0.72 6.18
N GLY A 124 -13.56 -1.28 5.53
CA GLY A 124 -13.54 -1.55 4.10
C GLY A 124 -13.14 -2.99 3.83
N GLY A 125 -13.67 -3.58 2.78
CA GLY A 125 -13.28 -4.93 2.38
C GLY A 125 -13.73 -5.28 0.98
N HIS A 126 -12.94 -6.08 0.28
CA HIS A 126 -13.31 -6.55 -1.05
C HIS A 126 -12.53 -7.81 -1.41
N ARG A 127 -13.11 -8.66 -2.26
CA ARG A 127 -12.46 -9.88 -2.74
C ARG A 127 -12.72 -10.04 -4.22
N LEU A 128 -11.66 -10.31 -4.97
CA LEU A 128 -11.72 -10.58 -6.40
C LEU A 128 -10.93 -11.85 -6.71
N THR A 129 -11.47 -12.69 -7.58
CA THR A 129 -10.73 -13.75 -8.25
C THR A 129 -11.05 -13.72 -9.73
N VAL A 130 -10.03 -13.55 -10.55
CA VAL A 130 -10.13 -13.60 -12.02
C VAL A 130 -9.20 -14.70 -12.53
N ALA A 131 -9.71 -15.51 -13.45
CA ALA A 131 -8.91 -16.49 -14.16
C ALA A 131 -9.17 -16.40 -15.66
N GLY A 132 -8.14 -16.69 -16.44
CA GLY A 132 -8.21 -16.77 -17.89
C GLY A 132 -7.01 -17.52 -18.44
N TYR A 133 -7.01 -17.76 -19.74
CA TYR A 133 -5.87 -18.35 -20.43
C TYR A 133 -5.44 -17.52 -21.62
N VAL A 134 -4.17 -17.65 -21.96
CA VAL A 134 -3.56 -17.14 -23.18
C VAL A 134 -2.95 -18.31 -23.95
N ASN A 135 -3.26 -18.43 -25.24
CA ASN A 135 -2.59 -19.33 -26.16
C ASN A 135 -1.34 -18.63 -26.70
N THR A 136 -0.17 -19.15 -26.32
CA THR A 136 1.14 -18.68 -26.79
C THR A 136 1.72 -19.66 -27.81
N SER A 137 2.79 -19.27 -28.48
CA SER A 137 3.62 -20.13 -29.34
C SER A 137 4.23 -21.31 -28.59
N HIS A 138 4.30 -21.24 -27.26
CA HIS A 138 4.81 -22.29 -26.37
C HIS A 138 3.71 -23.17 -25.76
N GLY A 139 2.44 -22.91 -26.11
CA GLY A 139 1.26 -23.60 -25.57
C GLY A 139 0.36 -22.67 -24.77
N ARG A 140 -0.74 -23.23 -24.24
CA ARG A 140 -1.68 -22.51 -23.40
C ARG A 140 -1.08 -22.26 -22.02
N VAL A 141 -1.25 -21.04 -21.52
CA VAL A 141 -0.94 -20.64 -20.14
C VAL A 141 -2.21 -20.11 -19.50
N THR A 142 -2.65 -20.73 -18.41
CA THR A 142 -3.76 -20.30 -17.56
C THR A 142 -3.22 -19.47 -16.40
N THR A 143 -3.77 -18.29 -16.17
CA THR A 143 -3.43 -17.44 -15.02
C THR A 143 -4.66 -17.24 -14.15
N THR A 144 -4.50 -17.38 -12.84
CA THR A 144 -5.49 -17.05 -11.82
C THR A 144 -4.92 -16.03 -10.85
N VAL A 145 -5.62 -14.91 -10.71
CA VAL A 145 -5.28 -13.82 -9.79
C VAL A 145 -6.39 -13.72 -8.76
N SER A 146 -6.03 -13.88 -7.49
CA SER A 146 -6.93 -13.72 -6.34
C SER A 146 -6.38 -12.65 -5.42
N ARG A 147 -7.24 -11.72 -4.99
CA ARG A 147 -6.87 -10.67 -4.04
C ARG A 147 -7.99 -10.43 -3.03
N THR A 148 -7.64 -10.31 -1.75
CA THR A 148 -8.57 -10.01 -0.66
C THR A 148 -8.04 -8.79 0.10
N LEU A 149 -8.90 -7.81 0.31
CA LEU A 149 -8.60 -6.56 0.99
C LEU A 149 -9.46 -6.46 2.26
N ALA A 150 -8.87 -5.93 3.32
CA ALA A 150 -9.58 -5.54 4.53
C ALA A 150 -8.92 -4.31 5.14
N THR A 151 -9.71 -3.32 5.51
CA THR A 151 -9.26 -2.06 6.10
C THR A 151 -10.11 -1.72 7.31
N THR A 152 -9.48 -1.23 8.37
CA THR A 152 -10.17 -0.55 9.47
C THR A 152 -9.49 0.76 9.78
N SER A 153 -10.27 1.78 10.13
CA SER A 153 -9.72 3.00 10.71
C SER A 153 -10.63 3.56 11.80
N ALA A 154 -10.01 4.24 12.76
CA ALA A 154 -10.64 5.06 13.76
C ALA A 154 -9.99 6.45 13.72
N HIS A 155 -10.72 7.42 13.17
CA HIS A 155 -10.36 8.83 13.19
C HIS A 155 -11.03 9.50 14.39
N ARG A 156 -10.29 10.31 15.14
CA ARG A 156 -10.75 10.98 16.36
C ARG A 156 -10.30 12.43 16.36
N TRP A 157 -11.17 13.34 16.73
CA TRP A 157 -10.82 14.75 16.84
C TRP A 157 -11.67 15.47 17.88
N THR A 158 -11.16 16.57 18.42
CA THR A 158 -11.95 17.48 19.28
C THR A 158 -12.42 18.69 18.49
N ASP A 159 -13.39 19.44 19.03
CA ASP A 159 -13.74 20.76 18.49
C ASP A 159 -12.50 21.67 18.41
N GLY A 160 -12.36 22.39 17.30
CA GLY A 160 -11.19 23.22 17.00
C GLY A 160 -9.93 22.44 16.62
N GLU A 161 -9.99 21.11 16.49
CA GLU A 161 -8.88 20.23 16.05
C GLU A 161 -7.61 20.34 16.92
N ASN A 162 -7.76 20.76 18.18
CA ASN A 162 -6.68 20.73 19.18
C ASN A 162 -6.18 19.32 19.45
N MET A 163 -6.96 18.29 19.13
CA MET A 163 -6.50 16.93 18.97
C MET A 163 -7.08 16.38 17.67
N ASP A 164 -6.24 15.72 16.88
CA ASP A 164 -6.61 14.94 15.72
C ASP A 164 -5.76 13.66 15.68
N GLY A 165 -6.39 12.50 15.62
CA GLY A 165 -5.70 11.21 15.61
C GLY A 165 -6.33 10.20 14.67
N LEU A 166 -5.48 9.47 13.94
CA LEU A 166 -5.88 8.39 13.05
C LEU A 166 -5.14 7.11 13.47
N GLN A 167 -5.92 6.08 13.78
CA GLN A 167 -5.41 4.71 13.88
C GLN A 167 -6.03 3.88 12.76
N ALA A 168 -5.22 3.25 11.92
CA ALA A 168 -5.69 2.52 10.76
C ALA A 168 -4.80 1.34 10.38
N VAL A 169 -5.43 0.29 9.84
CA VAL A 169 -4.78 -0.91 9.34
C VAL A 169 -5.35 -1.26 7.98
N TRP A 170 -4.47 -1.55 7.01
CA TRP A 170 -4.84 -2.05 5.68
C TRP A 170 -4.17 -3.40 5.46
N ASN A 171 -4.97 -4.41 5.10
CA ASN A 171 -4.50 -5.74 4.73
C ASN A 171 -4.79 -6.00 3.25
N ASP A 172 -3.79 -6.55 2.57
CA ASP A 172 -3.82 -6.86 1.15
C ASP A 172 -3.16 -8.23 0.90
N ASP A 173 -4.00 -9.24 0.67
CA ASP A 173 -3.60 -10.62 0.44
C ASP A 173 -3.80 -10.98 -1.03
N GLU A 174 -2.71 -11.21 -1.74
CA GLU A 174 -2.64 -11.49 -3.17
C GLU A 174 -2.05 -12.88 -3.45
N SER A 175 -2.60 -13.55 -4.47
CA SER A 175 -2.07 -14.78 -5.03
C SER A 175 -2.19 -14.75 -6.54
N VAL A 176 -1.09 -14.97 -7.24
CA VAL A 176 -1.04 -15.15 -8.69
C VAL A 176 -0.53 -16.55 -8.97
N THR A 177 -1.30 -17.34 -9.71
CA THR A 177 -0.90 -18.69 -10.16
C THR A 177 -0.91 -18.73 -11.67
N ALA A 178 0.23 -19.12 -12.26
CA ALA A 178 0.37 -19.36 -13.68
C ALA A 178 0.64 -20.86 -13.91
N ASP A 179 -0.22 -21.49 -14.70
CA ASP A 179 -0.16 -22.90 -15.07
C ASP A 179 -0.06 -23.03 -16.59
N GLY A 180 0.82 -23.89 -17.09
CA GLY A 180 1.10 -24.00 -18.52
C GLY A 180 2.00 -25.20 -18.79
N ARG A 181 3.05 -25.04 -19.58
CA ARG A 181 3.99 -26.14 -19.83
C ARG A 181 4.95 -26.34 -18.66
N GLY A 182 4.72 -27.40 -17.87
CA GLY A 182 5.55 -27.79 -16.73
C GLY A 182 4.84 -27.53 -15.40
N PRO A 183 5.56 -27.58 -14.26
CA PRO A 183 4.96 -27.30 -12.96
C PRO A 183 4.46 -25.86 -12.89
N ASP A 184 3.28 -25.68 -12.29
CA ASP A 184 2.67 -24.39 -12.00
C ASP A 184 3.61 -23.50 -11.18
N ARG A 185 3.45 -22.19 -11.34
CA ARG A 185 4.14 -21.18 -10.53
C ARG A 185 3.12 -20.38 -9.76
N THR A 186 3.32 -20.23 -8.46
CA THR A 186 2.47 -19.39 -7.62
C THR A 186 3.31 -18.39 -6.85
N THR A 187 2.93 -17.13 -6.93
CA THR A 187 3.43 -16.06 -6.06
C THR A 187 2.31 -15.65 -5.11
N ARG A 188 2.57 -15.67 -3.81
CA ARG A 188 1.65 -15.18 -2.77
C ARG A 188 2.31 -14.03 -2.04
N ILE A 189 1.62 -12.90 -1.94
CA ILE A 189 2.09 -11.73 -1.22
C ILE A 189 1.00 -11.33 -0.23
N ARG A 190 1.37 -11.19 1.04
CA ARG A 190 0.51 -10.63 2.09
C ARG A 190 1.12 -9.34 2.55
N ARG A 191 0.35 -8.26 2.57
CA ARG A 191 0.80 -6.94 2.97
C ARG A 191 -0.08 -6.43 4.10
N THR A 192 0.53 -5.84 5.12
CA THR A 192 -0.15 -5.17 6.22
C THR A 192 0.49 -3.80 6.40
N TYR A 193 -0.29 -2.76 6.18
CA TYR A 193 0.10 -1.39 6.41
C TYR A 193 -0.59 -0.88 7.67
N THR A 194 0.13 -0.12 8.49
CA THR A 194 -0.40 0.45 9.73
C THR A 194 -0.04 1.92 9.85
N MET A 195 -0.98 2.71 10.35
CA MET A 195 -0.76 4.10 10.73
C MET A 195 -1.38 4.34 12.09
N ASP A 196 -0.63 4.91 13.00
CA ASP A 196 -1.11 5.37 14.30
C ASP A 196 -0.49 6.74 14.57
N GLY A 197 -1.28 7.79 14.33
CA GLY A 197 -0.84 9.16 14.42
C GLY A 197 -1.76 9.96 15.33
N THR A 198 -1.19 10.92 16.05
CA THR A 198 -1.96 11.93 16.78
C THR A 198 -1.22 13.26 16.76
N THR A 199 -1.96 14.35 16.55
CA THR A 199 -1.52 15.71 16.75
C THR A 199 -2.27 16.28 17.95
N THR A 200 -1.60 17.11 18.74
CA THR A 200 -2.21 17.84 19.86
C THR A 200 -1.68 19.26 19.89
N LEU A 201 -2.55 20.25 20.12
CA LEU A 201 -2.19 21.63 20.40
C LEU A 201 -2.42 21.90 21.89
N GLY A 202 -1.33 21.98 22.63
CA GLY A 202 -1.34 22.25 24.07
C GLY A 202 -1.28 23.75 24.40
N PRO A 203 -1.12 24.08 25.70
CA PRO A 203 -0.85 25.45 26.15
C PRO A 203 0.35 26.08 25.42
N ASP A 204 0.36 27.42 25.36
CA ASP A 204 1.42 28.22 24.71
C ASP A 204 1.65 27.83 23.24
N ASP A 205 0.57 27.41 22.55
CA ASP A 205 0.59 26.92 21.18
C ASP A 205 1.60 25.78 20.95
N ARG A 206 1.84 24.93 21.96
CA ARG A 206 2.76 23.81 21.81
C ARG A 206 2.12 22.67 21.03
N LEU A 207 2.43 22.60 19.73
CA LEU A 207 2.01 21.48 18.89
C LEU A 207 2.91 20.27 19.15
N ARG A 208 2.30 19.11 19.39
CA ARG A 208 2.96 17.80 19.45
C ARG A 208 2.37 16.88 18.40
N SER A 209 3.22 16.20 17.65
CA SER A 209 2.85 15.10 16.77
C SER A 209 3.56 13.83 17.20
N ALA A 210 2.79 12.78 17.44
CA ALA A 210 3.29 11.42 17.57
C ALA A 210 2.79 10.60 16.38
N LEU A 211 3.65 9.79 15.78
CA LEU A 211 3.31 9.00 14.60
C LEU A 211 4.10 7.69 14.56
N THR A 212 3.39 6.60 14.31
CA THR A 212 3.96 5.30 13.95
C THR A 212 3.42 4.86 12.60
N LEU A 213 4.32 4.53 11.67
CA LEU A 213 3.98 3.95 10.37
C LEU A 213 4.58 2.55 10.28
N GLY A 214 3.86 1.62 9.67
CA GLY A 214 4.34 0.27 9.43
C GLY A 214 4.05 -0.19 8.01
N ASP A 215 5.08 -0.74 7.36
CA ASP A 215 5.00 -1.46 6.09
C ASP A 215 5.51 -2.88 6.29
N ARG A 216 4.59 -3.85 6.28
CA ARG A 216 4.92 -5.26 6.50
C ARG A 216 4.47 -6.07 5.31
N ALA A 217 5.32 -6.97 4.85
CA ALA A 217 4.95 -7.89 3.78
C ALA A 217 5.59 -9.26 3.96
N THR A 218 4.91 -10.30 3.52
CA THR A 218 5.50 -11.63 3.30
C THR A 218 5.24 -12.05 1.87
N ALA A 219 6.29 -12.49 1.16
CA ALA A 219 6.17 -13.06 -0.17
C ALA A 219 6.63 -14.53 -0.16
N VAL A 220 5.93 -15.38 -0.90
CA VAL A 220 6.28 -16.78 -1.10
C VAL A 220 6.10 -17.11 -2.58
N GLU A 221 7.15 -17.67 -3.18
CA GLU A 221 7.12 -18.24 -4.52
C GLU A 221 7.19 -19.76 -4.44
N SER A 222 6.36 -20.44 -5.22
CA SER A 222 6.30 -21.89 -5.30
C SER A 222 6.28 -22.36 -6.74
N ARG A 223 6.85 -23.55 -6.98
CA ARG A 223 6.81 -24.25 -8.26
C ARG A 223 6.41 -25.71 -8.05
N GLY A 224 5.33 -26.17 -8.68
CA GLY A 224 4.83 -27.53 -8.45
C GLY A 224 4.50 -27.81 -6.98
N GLY A 225 3.95 -26.82 -6.28
CA GLY A 225 3.71 -26.86 -4.83
C GLY A 225 4.95 -26.75 -3.93
N ARG A 226 6.18 -26.79 -4.47
CA ARG A 226 7.41 -26.64 -3.68
C ARG A 226 7.83 -25.17 -3.60
N ARG A 227 8.02 -24.64 -2.39
CA ARG A 227 8.55 -23.29 -2.20
C ARG A 227 9.95 -23.13 -2.81
N THR A 228 10.12 -22.14 -3.67
CA THR A 228 11.38 -21.80 -4.35
C THR A 228 12.03 -20.54 -3.78
N ALA A 229 11.22 -19.56 -3.35
CA ALA A 229 11.70 -18.34 -2.72
C ALA A 229 10.72 -17.86 -1.65
N TRP A 230 11.22 -17.06 -0.72
CA TRP A 230 10.38 -16.32 0.23
C TRP A 230 11.09 -15.04 0.71
N SER A 231 10.31 -14.09 1.19
CA SER A 231 10.79 -12.92 1.91
C SER A 231 9.79 -12.45 2.96
N ARG A 232 10.30 -11.71 3.95
CA ARG A 232 9.56 -11.01 4.99
C ARG A 232 10.16 -9.63 5.18
N LEU A 233 9.33 -8.62 4.94
CA LEU A 233 9.59 -7.21 5.20
C LEU A 233 8.87 -6.79 6.49
N ASP A 234 9.56 -6.04 7.33
CA ASP A 234 9.00 -5.29 8.44
C ASP A 234 9.75 -3.96 8.56
N ASP A 235 9.13 -2.91 8.05
CA ASP A 235 9.64 -1.55 8.07
C ASP A 235 8.73 -0.70 8.98
N THR A 236 9.31 -0.14 10.04
CA THR A 236 8.57 0.61 11.06
C THR A 236 9.28 1.92 11.36
N TYR A 237 8.53 3.01 11.20
CA TYR A 237 8.90 4.35 11.62
C TYR A 237 8.14 4.73 12.89
N THR A 238 8.81 5.38 13.83
CA THR A 238 8.19 6.03 14.98
C THR A 238 8.79 7.41 15.18
N GLY A 239 7.95 8.42 15.38
CA GLY A 239 8.40 9.77 15.66
C GLY A 239 7.52 10.47 16.70
N ASP A 240 8.17 11.27 17.54
CA ASP A 240 7.54 12.20 18.47
C ASP A 240 8.25 13.55 18.33
N ALA A 241 7.51 14.57 17.93
CA ALA A 241 8.05 15.91 17.73
C ALA A 241 7.12 16.96 18.31
N THR A 242 7.71 18.03 18.84
CA THR A 242 6.97 19.19 19.33
C THR A 242 7.61 20.49 18.87
N TYR A 243 6.79 21.50 18.61
CA TYR A 243 7.25 22.86 18.33
C TYR A 243 6.19 23.88 18.74
N THR A 244 6.60 25.13 18.97
CA THR A 244 5.69 26.26 19.24
C THR A 244 5.08 26.71 17.93
N ALA A 245 3.77 26.54 17.77
CA ALA A 245 3.01 26.96 16.61
C ALA A 245 2.75 28.48 16.64
N ASN A 246 2.20 29.01 15.55
CA ASN A 246 1.78 30.43 15.44
C ASN A 246 2.87 31.49 15.67
N VAL A 247 4.14 31.09 15.74
CA VAL A 247 5.31 31.97 15.85
C VAL A 247 6.19 31.91 14.59
N PRO A 248 7.01 32.95 14.33
CA PRO A 248 8.06 32.91 13.31
C PRO A 248 8.94 31.68 13.40
N ARG A 249 9.50 31.24 12.26
CA ARG A 249 10.22 29.96 12.14
C ARG A 249 11.40 29.84 13.12
N ASP A 250 12.13 30.93 13.33
CA ASP A 250 13.26 31.06 14.25
C ASP A 250 12.86 30.93 15.74
N GLN A 251 11.57 31.10 16.05
CA GLN A 251 11.01 31.06 17.41
C GLN A 251 10.27 29.75 17.72
N ARG A 252 10.23 28.79 16.77
CA ARG A 252 9.45 27.55 16.95
C ARG A 252 9.99 26.60 18.02
N HIS A 253 11.25 26.76 18.45
CA HIS A 253 11.89 25.94 19.50
C HIS A 253 11.51 24.45 19.44
N ALA A 254 11.84 23.81 18.32
CA ALA A 254 11.42 22.45 18.05
C ALA A 254 12.27 21.42 18.78
N VAL A 255 11.63 20.33 19.19
CA VAL A 255 12.30 19.10 19.62
C VAL A 255 11.70 17.89 18.94
N ALA A 256 12.52 16.90 18.59
CA ALA A 256 12.06 15.67 17.96
C ALA A 256 12.93 14.46 18.37
N THR A 257 12.29 13.31 18.54
CA THR A 257 12.95 12.00 18.59
C THR A 257 12.27 11.10 17.57
N THR A 258 13.07 10.48 16.70
CA THR A 258 12.54 9.59 15.67
C THR A 258 13.39 8.34 15.55
N SER A 259 12.78 7.25 15.10
CA SER A 259 13.47 5.99 14.87
C SER A 259 12.88 5.25 13.68
N GLU A 260 13.76 4.61 12.91
CA GLU A 260 13.41 3.66 11.85
C GLU A 260 13.96 2.29 12.23
N ARG A 261 13.18 1.24 12.03
CA ARG A 261 13.74 -0.11 11.92
C ARG A 261 13.23 -0.77 10.66
N TYR A 262 14.14 -0.96 9.72
CA TYR A 262 13.89 -1.67 8.48
C TYR A 262 14.46 -3.08 8.56
N ARG A 263 13.62 -4.10 8.34
CA ARG A 263 14.03 -5.51 8.29
C ARG A 263 13.53 -6.19 7.02
N LEU A 264 14.44 -6.82 6.29
CA LEU A 264 14.13 -7.66 5.14
C LEU A 264 14.90 -8.97 5.26
N SER A 265 14.19 -10.09 5.37
CA SER A 265 14.80 -11.43 5.45
C SER A 265 14.16 -12.35 4.44
N GLY A 266 14.91 -13.31 3.89
CA GLY A 266 14.38 -14.22 2.89
C GLY A 266 15.42 -15.12 2.27
N SER A 267 15.03 -15.79 1.17
CA SER A 267 15.92 -16.62 0.38
C SER A 267 17.13 -15.87 -0.20
N ALA A 268 17.04 -14.54 -0.35
CA ALA A 268 18.11 -13.70 -0.88
C ALA A 268 19.11 -13.20 0.18
N GLY A 269 18.87 -13.51 1.45
CA GLY A 269 19.67 -13.03 2.57
C GLY A 269 18.82 -12.28 3.60
N CYS A 270 19.50 -11.51 4.42
CA CYS A 270 18.89 -10.74 5.49
C CYS A 270 19.47 -9.32 5.45
N TYR A 271 18.71 -8.37 5.99
CA TYR A 271 19.10 -6.98 6.22
C TYR A 271 18.24 -6.44 7.37
N ASP A 272 18.87 -5.88 8.39
CA ASP A 272 18.22 -5.20 9.50
C ASP A 272 19.01 -3.93 9.82
N ARG A 273 18.34 -2.78 9.82
CA ARG A 273 18.96 -1.51 10.20
C ARG A 273 18.04 -0.74 11.12
N ASN A 274 18.60 -0.27 12.23
CA ASN A 274 17.91 0.49 13.26
C ASN A 274 18.59 1.85 13.46
N LEU A 275 17.85 2.90 13.13
CA LEU A 275 18.30 4.29 13.24
C LEU A 275 17.51 4.99 14.35
N VAL A 276 18.17 5.84 15.13
CA VAL A 276 17.51 6.73 16.09
C VAL A 276 18.11 8.12 16.01
N THR A 277 17.25 9.13 15.97
CA THR A 277 17.65 10.53 15.99
C THR A 277 17.03 11.26 17.16
N VAL A 278 17.80 12.18 17.74
CA VAL A 278 17.39 13.03 18.86
C VAL A 278 17.80 14.45 18.50
N GLN A 279 16.83 15.36 18.44
CA GLN A 279 17.03 16.76 18.05
C GLN A 279 17.74 16.94 16.70
N GLY A 280 17.40 16.10 15.72
CA GLY A 280 18.01 16.15 14.39
C GLY A 280 19.45 15.60 14.33
N VAL A 281 19.92 14.94 15.39
CA VAL A 281 21.23 14.28 15.41
C VAL A 281 21.05 12.77 15.45
N LEU A 282 21.75 12.04 14.59
CA LEU A 282 21.77 10.59 14.61
C LEU A 282 22.52 10.10 15.86
N THR A 283 21.80 9.43 16.77
CA THR A 283 22.33 8.91 18.04
C THR A 283 22.47 7.39 18.04
N ARG A 284 21.84 6.71 17.08
CA ARG A 284 22.00 5.28 16.84
C ARG A 284 22.00 5.00 15.34
N ASP A 285 22.97 4.23 14.92
CA ASP A 285 22.98 3.51 13.65
C ASP A 285 23.49 2.10 13.95
N ARG A 286 22.59 1.12 13.89
CA ARG A 286 22.92 -0.28 14.11
C ARG A 286 22.47 -1.08 12.91
N SER A 287 23.37 -1.89 12.39
CA SER A 287 23.08 -2.89 11.39
C SER A 287 23.17 -4.26 12.03
N ASP A 288 22.15 -5.07 11.78
CA ASP A 288 22.09 -6.49 12.12
C ASP A 288 22.00 -7.29 10.81
N CYS A 289 21.58 -8.54 10.90
CA CYS A 289 21.68 -9.48 9.79
C CYS A 289 20.71 -9.22 8.66
#